data_AF-A0A6P1VQW8-F1
#
_entry.id   AF-A0A6P1VQW8-F1
#
_cell.length_a   1.000
_cell.length_b   1.000
_cell.length_c   1.000
_cell.angle_alpha   90.00
_cell.angle_beta   90.00
_cell.angle_gamma   90.00
#
_symmetry.space_group_name_H-M   'P 1'
#
loop_
_entity.id
_entity.type
_entity.pdbx_description
1 polymer ?
#
loop_
_entity_poly.entity_id
_entity_poly.type
_entity_poly.pdbx_seq_one_letter_code
_entity_poly.pdbx_strand_id
1 'polypeptide(L)'
;MEAYYTGLIKLNVANKSIDVSRIPKPKVKISSEAPGPDNVAALSGVISLYDPFMTNQIIELYFKASVSDCPSAAKTTIFFEFSPQAKTKAIWQTMNQIQHDFRCIDSL
;
A
#
# COMPACT_ATOMS: atom_id res chain seq x y z
N MET A 1 7.49 2.84 3.92
CA MET A 1 6.50 1.81 4.31
C MET A 1 6.69 1.33 5.76
N GLU A 2 7.86 0.82 6.17
CA GLU A 2 8.08 0.34 7.56
C GLU A 2 7.73 1.38 8.63
N ALA A 3 8.21 2.62 8.47
CA ALA A 3 7.93 3.71 9.39
C ALA A 3 6.42 4.01 9.51
N TYR A 4 5.71 4.03 8.38
CA TYR A 4 4.26 4.27 8.33
C TYR A 4 3.48 3.21 9.11
N TYR A 5 3.71 1.93 8.82
CA TYR A 5 3.01 0.83 9.51
C TYR A 5 3.43 0.71 10.98
N THR A 6 4.69 1.02 11.31
CA THR A 6 5.13 1.11 12.72
C THR A 6 4.36 2.20 13.46
N GLY A 7 4.16 3.37 12.85
CA GLY A 7 3.39 4.47 13.43
C GLY A 7 1.92 4.10 13.63
N LEU A 8 1.28 3.52 12.61
CA LEU A 8 -0.12 3.08 12.69
C LEU A 8 -0.35 2.05 13.80
N ILE A 9 0.52 1.06 13.94
CA ILE A 9 0.42 0.06 15.01
C ILE A 9 0.54 0.74 16.36
N LYS A 10 1.55 1.59 16.57
CA LYS A 10 1.76 2.30 17.85
C LYS A 10 0.54 3.13 18.25
N LEU A 11 -0.05 3.88 17.32
CA LEU A 11 -1.26 4.68 17.57
C LEU A 11 -2.44 3.82 18.01
N ASN A 12 -2.69 2.71 17.31
CA ASN A 12 -3.85 1.86 17.62
C ASN A 12 -3.67 1.00 18.87
N VAL A 13 -2.43 0.64 19.20
CA VAL A 13 -2.06 -0.18 20.37
C VAL A 13 -2.12 0.66 21.66
N ALA A 14 -1.64 1.91 21.61
CA ALA A 14 -1.76 2.85 22.73
C ALA A 14 -3.22 3.05 23.16
N ASN A 15 -4.14 3.13 22.19
CA ASN A 15 -5.57 3.30 22.46
C ASN A 15 -6.25 2.05 23.07
N LYS A 16 -5.59 0.88 23.05
CA LYS A 16 -6.18 -0.40 23.50
C LYS A 16 -5.44 -1.07 24.66
N SER A 17 -4.53 -0.36 25.33
CA SER A 17 -3.71 -0.91 26.44
C SER A 17 -2.95 -2.20 26.09
N ILE A 18 -2.63 -2.39 24.81
CA ILE A 18 -1.82 -3.52 24.35
C ILE A 18 -0.34 -3.16 24.55
N ASP A 19 0.45 -4.10 25.04
CA ASP A 19 1.89 -3.87 25.27
C ASP A 19 2.66 -3.81 23.93
N VAL A 20 3.04 -2.59 23.52
CA VAL A 20 3.82 -2.33 22.32
C VAL A 20 5.15 -3.09 22.26
N SER A 21 5.74 -3.44 23.40
CA SER A 21 7.06 -4.11 23.45
C SER A 21 7.00 -5.54 22.93
N ARG A 22 5.81 -6.15 22.94
CA ARG A 22 5.56 -7.52 22.49
C ARG A 22 5.19 -7.59 21.02
N ILE A 23 5.03 -6.45 20.35
CA ILE A 23 4.64 -6.38 18.95
C ILE A 23 5.89 -6.32 18.07
N PRO A 24 6.13 -7.34 17.22
CA PRO A 24 7.22 -7.32 16.27
C PRO A 24 7.13 -6.12 15.33
N LYS A 25 8.28 -5.53 14.98
CA LYS A 25 8.33 -4.46 13.98
C LYS A 25 7.88 -4.99 12.62
N PRO A 26 7.07 -4.22 11.86
CA PRO A 26 6.76 -4.56 10.47
C PRO A 26 8.04 -4.71 9.65
N LYS A 27 8.03 -5.67 8.72
CA LYS A 27 9.10 -5.87 7.74
C LYS A 27 8.53 -5.62 6.35
N VAL A 28 9.28 -4.94 5.50
CA VAL A 28 8.84 -4.67 4.13
C VAL A 28 9.85 -5.18 3.12
N LYS A 29 9.36 -5.94 2.14
CA LYS A 29 10.11 -6.32 0.94
C LYS A 29 9.54 -5.55 -0.24
N ILE A 30 10.41 -4.91 -1.03
CA ILE A 30 10.03 -4.09 -2.18
C ILE A 30 10.80 -4.59 -3.40
N SER A 31 10.12 -4.66 -4.53
CA SER A 31 10.68 -4.95 -5.85
C SER A 31 10.18 -3.91 -6.85
N SER A 32 11.01 -3.58 -7.83
CA SER A 32 10.56 -2.84 -9.01
C SER A 32 9.72 -3.74 -9.91
N GLU A 33 8.70 -3.18 -10.55
CA GLU A 33 7.90 -3.86 -11.57
C GLU A 33 7.97 -3.07 -12.87
N ALA A 34 7.72 -3.76 -13.99
CA ALA A 34 7.54 -3.07 -15.26
C ALA A 34 6.31 -2.13 -15.14
N PRO A 35 6.44 -0.85 -15.49
CA PRO A 35 5.30 0.06 -15.48
C PRO A 35 4.26 -0.39 -16.52
N GLY A 36 2.98 -0.23 -16.16
CA GLY A 36 1.89 -0.33 -17.15
C GLY A 36 1.90 0.83 -18.14
N PRO A 37 1.05 0.81 -19.18
CA PRO A 37 1.04 1.79 -20.26
C PRO A 37 0.94 3.26 -19.80
N ASP A 38 0.20 3.51 -18.73
CA ASP A 38 -0.09 4.85 -18.21
C ASP A 38 0.82 5.24 -17.03
N ASN A 39 1.91 4.50 -16.80
CA ASN A 39 2.79 4.66 -15.64
C ASN A 39 4.23 4.96 -16.07
N VAL A 40 4.89 5.84 -15.32
CA VAL A 40 6.32 6.12 -15.47
C VAL A 40 7.18 5.24 -14.56
N ALA A 41 6.60 4.73 -13.46
CA ALA A 41 7.25 3.75 -12.61
C ALA A 41 6.21 2.86 -11.92
N ALA A 42 6.61 1.63 -11.60
CA ALA A 42 5.84 0.72 -10.77
C ALA A 42 6.76 0.03 -9.75
N LEU A 43 6.28 -0.06 -8.52
CA LEU A 43 6.90 -0.79 -7.43
C LEU A 43 5.86 -1.72 -6.83
N SER A 44 6.32 -2.76 -6.18
CA SER A 44 5.43 -3.63 -5.43
C SER A 44 6.14 -4.30 -4.29
N GLY A 45 5.37 -4.98 -3.45
CA GLY A 45 5.98 -5.67 -2.34
C GLY A 45 5.00 -6.32 -1.41
N VAL A 46 5.56 -6.74 -0.27
CA VAL A 46 4.84 -7.38 0.82
C VAL A 46 5.28 -6.72 2.12
N ILE A 47 4.29 -6.32 2.91
CA ILE A 47 4.46 -5.88 4.28
C ILE A 47 4.05 -7.04 5.19
N SER A 48 4.97 -7.54 5.98
CA SER A 48 4.66 -8.48 7.06
C SER A 48 4.47 -7.68 8.34
N LEU A 49 3.26 -7.71 8.91
CA LEU A 49 2.94 -7.00 10.15
C LEU A 49 2.19 -7.90 11.13
N TYR A 50 2.32 -7.60 12.41
CA TYR A 50 1.52 -8.26 13.43
C TYR A 50 0.14 -7.61 13.50
N ASP A 51 -0.91 -8.42 13.49
CA ASP A 51 -2.29 -7.98 13.69
C ASP A 51 -2.73 -8.32 15.12
N PRO A 52 -2.62 -7.37 16.07
CA PRO A 52 -3.03 -7.60 17.45
C PRO A 52 -4.54 -7.48 17.67
N PHE A 53 -5.34 -7.19 16.63
CA PHE A 53 -6.75 -6.83 16.77
C PHE A 53 -7.70 -7.96 16.37
N MET A 54 -7.36 -8.75 15.34
CA MET A 54 -8.24 -9.80 14.84
C MET A 54 -7.62 -11.19 15.01
N THR A 55 -6.39 -11.37 14.53
CA THR A 55 -5.77 -12.70 14.40
C THR A 55 -4.72 -13.01 15.45
N ASN A 56 -4.13 -11.98 16.07
CA ASN A 56 -3.00 -12.12 17.00
C ASN A 56 -1.78 -12.83 16.37
N GLN A 57 -1.61 -12.69 15.05
CA GLN A 57 -0.58 -13.35 14.25
C GLN A 57 0.10 -12.37 13.28
N ILE A 58 1.21 -12.81 12.67
CA ILE A 58 1.80 -12.08 11.54
C ILE A 58 0.94 -12.32 10.30
N ILE A 59 0.49 -11.24 9.68
CA ILE A 59 -0.22 -11.25 8.41
C ILE A 59 0.63 -10.60 7.33
N GLU A 60 0.32 -10.94 6.08
CA GLU A 60 0.92 -10.32 4.90
C GLU A 60 -0.06 -9.36 4.24
N LEU A 61 0.44 -8.17 3.94
CA LEU A 61 -0.26 -7.19 3.13
C LEU A 61 0.55 -6.94 1.87
N TYR A 62 -0.01 -7.36 0.74
CA TYR A 62 0.57 -7.15 -0.58
C TYR A 62 0.27 -5.73 -1.02
N PHE A 63 1.24 -5.08 -1.66
CA PHE A 63 1.04 -3.74 -2.19
C PHE A 63 1.59 -3.57 -3.61
N LYS A 64 1.01 -2.61 -4.32
CA LYS A 64 1.49 -2.06 -5.59
C LYS A 64 1.48 -0.54 -5.48
N ALA A 65 2.52 0.08 -6.00
CA ALA A 65 2.63 1.53 -6.10
C ALA A 65 2.90 1.89 -7.56
N SER A 66 1.94 2.55 -8.19
CA SER A 66 2.06 3.02 -9.58
C SER A 66 2.22 4.53 -9.60
N VAL A 67 3.21 5.02 -10.34
CA VAL A 67 3.48 6.45 -10.50
C VAL A 67 3.08 6.85 -11.91
N SER A 68 2.23 7.87 -12.02
CA SER A 68 1.79 8.46 -13.28
C SER A 68 2.03 9.96 -13.26
N ASP A 69 2.52 10.50 -14.37
CA ASP A 69 2.62 11.95 -14.54
C ASP A 69 1.27 12.52 -15.00
N CYS A 70 0.96 13.72 -14.50
CA CYS A 70 -0.17 14.55 -14.92
C CYS A 70 0.36 15.81 -15.61
N PRO A 71 0.68 15.76 -16.91
CA PRO A 71 1.34 16.87 -17.61
C PRO A 71 0.50 18.15 -17.61
N SER A 72 -0.82 18.03 -17.76
CA SER A 72 -1.75 19.19 -17.79
C SER A 72 -1.71 20.00 -16.49
N ALA A 73 -1.51 19.32 -15.36
CA ALA A 73 -1.58 19.90 -14.02
C ALA A 73 -0.20 20.13 -13.37
N ALA A 74 0.90 19.82 -14.08
CA ALA A 74 2.26 19.78 -13.53
C ALA A 74 2.36 19.02 -12.18
N LYS A 75 1.65 17.88 -12.10
CA LYS A 75 1.55 17.04 -10.90
C LYS A 75 1.99 15.60 -11.21
N THR A 76 2.31 14.86 -10.16
CA THR A 76 2.52 13.40 -10.23
C THR A 76 1.53 12.73 -9.30
N THR A 77 0.87 11.69 -9.78
CA THR A 77 -0.05 10.87 -8.98
C THR A 77 0.63 9.56 -8.62
N ILE A 78 0.47 9.13 -7.38
CA ILE A 78 0.94 7.84 -6.90
C ILE A 78 -0.26 7.04 -6.38
N PHE A 79 -0.57 5.94 -7.05
CA PHE A 79 -1.59 5.00 -6.61
C PHE A 79 -0.95 3.97 -5.70
N PHE A 80 -1.31 4.00 -4.42
CA PHE A 80 -0.94 2.95 -3.47
C PHE A 80 -2.11 1.99 -3.28
N GLU A 81 -1.95 0.77 -3.77
CA GLU A 81 -2.95 -0.29 -3.70
C GLU A 81 -2.49 -1.33 -2.67
N PHE A 82 -3.37 -1.72 -1.75
CA PHE A 82 -3.05 -2.69 -0.69
C PHE A 82 -4.13 -3.76 -0.61
N SER A 83 -3.74 -5.02 -0.45
CA SER A 83 -4.67 -6.12 -0.19
C SER A 83 -4.01 -7.25 0.60
N PRO A 84 -4.72 -7.89 1.55
CA PRO A 84 -4.25 -9.13 2.17
C PRO A 84 -4.34 -10.32 1.20
N GLN A 85 -5.04 -10.17 0.07
CA GLN A 85 -5.11 -11.19 -0.96
C GLN A 85 -3.90 -11.09 -1.89
N ALA A 86 -3.35 -12.26 -2.24
CA ALA A 86 -2.27 -12.37 -3.21
C ALA A 86 -2.62 -11.67 -4.54
N LYS A 87 -1.59 -11.15 -5.22
CA LYS A 87 -1.72 -10.35 -6.46
C LYS A 87 -2.43 -11.04 -7.63
N THR A 88 -2.59 -12.36 -7.58
CA THR A 88 -3.29 -13.16 -8.59
C THR A 88 -4.81 -13.15 -8.45
N LYS A 89 -5.35 -12.50 -7.42
CA LYS A 89 -6.78 -12.48 -7.13
C LYS A 89 -7.49 -11.33 -7.85
N ALA A 90 -8.78 -11.55 -8.16
CA ALA A 90 -9.60 -10.63 -8.96
C ALA A 90 -9.70 -9.21 -8.39
N ILE A 91 -9.55 -9.04 -7.07
CA ILE A 91 -9.54 -7.70 -6.44
C ILE A 91 -8.50 -6.76 -7.04
N TRP A 92 -7.36 -7.30 -7.49
CA TRP A 92 -6.32 -6.51 -8.13
C TRP A 92 -6.73 -5.99 -9.51
N GLN A 93 -7.62 -6.70 -10.22
CA GLN A 93 -8.19 -6.20 -11.47
C GLN A 93 -9.10 -4.99 -11.20
N THR A 94 -9.91 -5.05 -10.13
CA THR A 94 -10.75 -3.93 -9.72
C THR A 94 -9.91 -2.70 -9.33
N MET A 95 -8.83 -2.89 -8.57
CA MET A 95 -7.96 -1.76 -8.20
C MET A 95 -7.20 -1.18 -9.41
N ASN A 96 -6.72 -2.04 -10.32
CA ASN A 96 -6.14 -1.60 -11.59
C ASN A 96 -7.14 -0.79 -12.43
N GLN A 97 -8.42 -1.16 -12.41
CA GLN A 97 -9.45 -0.42 -13.14
C GLN A 97 -9.64 0.99 -12.56
N ILE A 98 -9.65 1.14 -11.22
CA ILE A 98 -9.71 2.46 -10.57
C ILE A 98 -8.55 3.35 -11.05
N GLN A 99 -7.35 2.77 -11.14
CA GLN A 99 -6.19 3.48 -11.67
C GLN A 99 -6.39 3.87 -13.14
N HIS A 100 -6.86 2.96 -13.98
CA HIS A 100 -7.06 3.22 -15.42
C HIS A 100 -8.15 4.25 -15.69
N ASP A 101 -9.15 4.35 -14.82
CA ASP A 101 -10.24 5.32 -14.93
C ASP A 101 -9.87 6.69 -14.34
N PHE A 102 -8.75 6.79 -13.64
CA PHE A 102 -8.30 8.06 -13.09
C PHE A 102 -7.97 9.07 -14.20
N ARG A 103 -8.37 10.32 -13.97
CA ARG A 103 -8.07 11.45 -14.86
C ARG A 103 -7.46 12.57 -14.03
N CYS A 104 -6.37 13.12 -14.52
CA CYS A 104 -5.82 14.36 -13.98
C CYS A 104 -6.77 15.49 -14.39
N ILE A 105 -7.58 15.98 -13.44
CA ILE A 105 -8.45 17.12 -13.67
C ILE A 105 -7.67 18.37 -13.25
N ASP A 106 -7.57 19.34 -14.15
CA ASP A 106 -7.08 20.66 -13.81
C ASP A 106 -8.14 21.30 -12.90
N SER A 107 -7.73 21.71 -11.70
CA SER A 107 -8.59 22.50 -10.83
C SER A 107 -8.81 23.86 -11.50
N LEU A 108 -9.98 24.01 -12.14
CA LEU A 108 -10.49 25.25 -12.73
C LEU A 108 -10.51 26.40 -11.70
#